data_AF-A0A830CHQ3-F1
#
_entry.id   AF-A0A830CHQ3-F1
#
_cell.length_a   1.000
_cell.length_b   1.000
_cell.length_c   1.000
_cell.angle_alpha   90.00
_cell.angle_beta   90.00
_cell.angle_gamma   90.00
#
_symmetry.space_group_name_H-M   'P 1'
#
loop_
_entity.id
_entity.type
_entity.pdbx_description
1 polymer ?
#
loop_
_entity_poly.entity_id
_entity_poly.type
_entity_poly.pdbx_seq_one_letter_code
_entity_poly.pdbx_strand_id
1 'polypeptide(L)'
;MDPQAFIRLSIGSLGLRVPSTVAKSSIHSFTSPCVCEIRLRGFPVQTTQIPFISSPNEAGPNPQTIASSFYLKEADLKALLVRGCFYNSGSCLEIAVFTGRKGTHCGVGPKRQQIGTFKLDVGPEWAEGKPVVLFNGWIGIGKNRQESGKPGVELHLRVKLDPDPRYVFQFEDETKLSPQIVQLQGTVKQPIFSCKFSRDRISQGDPLSTFWPTTVNGSSQETERRERKGWKVKIHDLSGSAIAAAFITTPFVPSNGCDWVAKSNPGAWLIVHPDPCRPESWQPWGKLEAWRERRGVRDFITCRFHLLSDGQENGKLLMSEMLIGAEKGGEFVIDADRQAAGPVATSPESSEDLGPVCGGGGGEGKCGKPLVQLAMRHVTCVEDAAIFTALGAAVDLSVEACRPFHRRVRRGNRHSW
;
A
#
# COMPACT_ATOMS: atom_id res chain seq x y z
N MET A 1 4.36 20.95 14.44
CA MET A 1 4.42 20.30 13.11
C MET A 1 3.20 20.79 12.35
N ASP A 2 3.36 21.33 11.14
CA ASP A 2 2.24 21.86 10.37
C ASP A 2 1.88 20.92 9.21
N PRO A 3 0.64 20.42 9.12
CA PRO A 3 0.25 19.49 8.07
C PRO A 3 0.05 20.22 6.74
N GLN A 4 0.27 19.51 5.64
CA GLN A 4 -0.11 19.96 4.30
C GLN A 4 -1.58 19.64 4.04
N ALA A 5 -2.22 20.48 3.22
CA ALA A 5 -3.58 20.24 2.76
C ALA A 5 -3.61 19.06 1.76
N PHE A 6 -4.43 18.07 2.07
CA PHE A 6 -4.70 16.92 1.22
C PHE A 6 -6.21 16.64 1.26
N ILE A 7 -6.71 16.08 0.17
CA ILE A 7 -8.10 15.64 0.07
C ILE A 7 -8.11 14.14 -0.21
N ARG A 8 -8.86 13.41 0.60
CA ARG A 8 -9.10 11.98 0.41
C ARG A 8 -10.38 11.77 -0.38
N LEU A 9 -10.24 11.25 -1.59
CA LEU A 9 -11.35 10.74 -2.41
C LEU A 9 -11.55 9.26 -2.07
N SER A 10 -12.66 8.94 -1.42
CA SER A 10 -13.04 7.58 -1.03
C SER A 10 -14.17 7.07 -1.93
N ILE A 11 -13.98 5.88 -2.47
CA ILE A 11 -14.98 5.10 -3.21
C ILE A 11 -15.36 3.91 -2.34
N GLY A 12 -16.62 3.85 -1.92
CA GLY A 12 -17.12 2.85 -1.00
C GLY A 12 -18.46 2.27 -1.41
N SER A 13 -18.94 1.34 -0.57
CA SER A 13 -20.26 0.72 -0.69
C SER A 13 -20.54 0.16 -2.09
N LEU A 14 -19.53 -0.46 -2.73
CA LEU A 14 -19.70 -1.05 -4.05
C LEU A 14 -20.63 -2.25 -3.97
N GLY A 15 -21.62 -2.30 -4.87
CA GLY A 15 -22.54 -3.44 -4.99
C GLY A 15 -23.13 -3.52 -6.38
N LEU A 16 -23.25 -4.72 -6.93
CA LEU A 16 -23.85 -4.93 -8.24
C LEU A 16 -25.20 -5.61 -8.09
N ARG A 17 -26.25 -5.08 -8.72
CA ARG A 17 -27.55 -5.76 -8.81
C ARG A 17 -27.97 -5.89 -10.27
N VAL A 18 -28.53 -7.05 -10.61
CA VAL A 18 -29.09 -7.33 -11.93
C VAL A 18 -30.59 -7.58 -11.77
N PRO A 19 -31.45 -6.74 -12.38
CA PRO A 19 -32.89 -6.92 -12.31
C PRO A 19 -33.35 -8.27 -12.86
N SER A 20 -34.32 -8.89 -12.18
CA SER A 20 -34.84 -10.24 -12.45
C SER A 20 -35.42 -10.45 -13.86
N THR A 21 -35.74 -9.38 -14.59
CA THR A 21 -36.21 -9.43 -15.98
C THR A 21 -35.10 -9.76 -17.00
N VAL A 22 -33.83 -9.55 -16.63
CA VAL A 22 -32.63 -9.90 -17.43
C VAL A 22 -32.02 -11.24 -16.97
N ALA A 23 -32.48 -11.74 -15.82
CA ALA A 23 -31.92 -12.92 -15.16
C ALA A 23 -32.21 -14.22 -15.94
N LYS A 24 -33.33 -14.32 -16.67
CA LYS A 24 -33.74 -15.57 -17.37
C LYS A 24 -32.78 -16.05 -18.47
N SER A 25 -31.87 -15.21 -18.97
CA SER A 25 -30.78 -15.62 -19.88
C SER A 25 -29.37 -15.46 -19.29
N SER A 26 -29.25 -14.90 -18.08
CA SER A 26 -27.97 -14.44 -17.52
C SER A 26 -27.63 -14.99 -16.11
N ILE A 27 -28.53 -15.75 -15.48
CA ILE A 27 -28.28 -16.42 -14.19
C ILE A 27 -27.10 -17.40 -14.29
N HIS A 28 -26.84 -17.96 -15.48
CA HIS A 28 -25.69 -18.86 -15.71
C HIS A 28 -24.37 -18.14 -16.02
N SER A 29 -24.33 -16.81 -16.10
CA SER A 29 -23.14 -16.04 -16.53
C SER A 29 -22.52 -15.10 -15.47
N PHE A 30 -23.07 -15.04 -14.25
CA PHE A 30 -22.50 -14.26 -13.13
C PHE A 30 -21.93 -15.10 -11.98
N THR A 31 -21.70 -16.40 -12.20
CA THR A 31 -21.02 -17.30 -11.25
C THR A 31 -19.54 -16.96 -11.01
N SER A 32 -18.98 -15.99 -11.75
CA SER A 32 -17.61 -15.50 -11.58
C SER A 32 -17.60 -14.13 -10.87
N PRO A 33 -16.64 -13.87 -9.96
CA PRO A 33 -16.55 -12.61 -9.25
C PRO A 33 -16.41 -11.44 -10.23
N CYS A 34 -17.25 -10.42 -10.06
CA CYS A 34 -17.17 -9.19 -10.83
C CYS A 34 -16.03 -8.32 -10.31
N VAL A 35 -15.30 -7.70 -11.23
CA VAL A 35 -14.12 -6.89 -10.92
C VAL A 35 -14.35 -5.47 -11.37
N CYS A 36 -14.11 -4.53 -10.46
CA CYS A 36 -14.11 -3.10 -10.71
C CYS A 36 -12.71 -2.62 -11.06
N GLU A 37 -12.58 -1.77 -12.08
CA GLU A 37 -11.42 -0.89 -12.25
C GLU A 37 -11.83 0.55 -11.96
N ILE A 38 -11.11 1.18 -11.04
CA ILE A 38 -11.32 2.55 -10.60
C ILE A 38 -10.14 3.36 -11.12
N ARG A 39 -10.45 4.36 -11.95
CA ARG A 39 -9.48 5.13 -12.71
C ARG A 39 -9.67 6.61 -12.41
N LEU A 40 -8.57 7.27 -12.08
CA LEU A 40 -8.49 8.72 -11.95
C LEU A 40 -7.25 9.18 -12.71
N ARG A 41 -7.39 10.23 -13.52
CA ARG A 41 -6.29 10.75 -14.34
C ARG A 41 -5.09 11.13 -13.46
N GLY A 42 -3.90 10.66 -13.83
CA GLY A 42 -2.67 10.91 -13.06
C GLY A 42 -2.40 9.93 -11.91
N PHE A 43 -3.32 9.00 -11.64
CA PHE A 43 -3.19 8.00 -10.57
C PHE A 43 -3.17 6.57 -11.12
N PRO A 44 -2.54 5.61 -10.42
CA PRO A 44 -2.59 4.21 -10.79
C PRO A 44 -4.02 3.67 -10.71
N VAL A 45 -4.36 2.79 -11.66
CA VAL A 45 -5.65 2.10 -11.68
C VAL A 45 -5.76 1.17 -10.49
N GLN A 46 -6.80 1.35 -9.67
CA GLN A 46 -7.09 0.48 -8.54
C GLN A 46 -8.14 -0.55 -8.96
N THR A 47 -7.96 -1.81 -8.55
CA THR A 47 -8.84 -2.92 -8.90
C THR A 47 -9.40 -3.53 -7.63
N THR A 48 -10.71 -3.80 -7.59
CA THR A 48 -11.38 -4.39 -6.43
C THR A 48 -12.52 -5.31 -6.86
N GLN A 49 -12.83 -6.32 -6.05
CA GLN A 49 -13.97 -7.21 -6.30
C GLN A 49 -15.27 -6.52 -5.88
N ILE A 50 -16.34 -6.74 -6.63
CA ILE A 50 -17.66 -6.17 -6.32
C ILE A 50 -18.59 -7.30 -5.87
N PRO A 51 -19.20 -7.20 -4.68
CA PRO A 51 -20.21 -8.15 -4.25
C PRO A 51 -21.47 -8.03 -5.12
N PHE A 52 -22.04 -9.18 -5.47
CA PHE A 52 -23.32 -9.26 -6.15
C PHE A 52 -24.45 -9.32 -5.12
N ILE A 53 -25.43 -8.45 -5.23
CA ILE A 53 -26.57 -8.35 -4.32
C ILE A 53 -27.78 -8.93 -5.06
N SER A 54 -28.26 -10.07 -4.56
CA SER A 54 -29.24 -10.90 -5.27
C SER A 54 -30.68 -10.57 -4.88
N SER A 55 -30.88 -10.00 -3.69
CA SER A 55 -32.21 -9.70 -3.14
C SER A 55 -32.31 -8.25 -2.63
N PRO A 56 -33.45 -7.56 -2.86
CA PRO A 56 -33.73 -6.25 -2.23
C PRO A 56 -33.78 -6.30 -0.70
N ASN A 57 -33.95 -7.49 -0.10
CA ASN A 57 -34.04 -7.70 1.34
C ASN A 57 -32.70 -8.06 2.00
N GLU A 58 -31.62 -8.24 1.22
CA GLU A 58 -30.27 -8.31 1.79
C GLU A 58 -29.88 -6.94 2.35
N ALA A 59 -29.22 -6.91 3.50
CA ALA A 59 -28.69 -5.68 4.06
C ALA A 59 -27.85 -4.97 2.99
N GLY A 60 -28.23 -3.73 2.66
CA GLY A 60 -27.55 -2.96 1.62
C GLY A 60 -26.04 -2.86 1.86
N PRO A 61 -25.26 -2.51 0.83
CA PRO A 61 -23.80 -2.46 0.94
C PRO A 61 -23.41 -1.52 2.09
N ASN A 62 -22.54 -2.01 2.99
CA ASN A 62 -22.20 -1.30 4.21
C ASN A 62 -21.70 0.13 3.87
N PRO A 63 -22.33 1.18 4.44
CA PRO A 63 -21.97 2.58 4.16
C PRO A 63 -20.57 2.98 4.62
N GLN A 64 -19.93 2.16 5.46
CA GLN A 64 -18.58 2.37 6.00
C GLN A 64 -17.48 1.62 5.23
N THR A 65 -17.84 0.70 4.32
CA THR A 65 -16.83 -0.04 3.55
C THR A 65 -16.22 0.85 2.47
N ILE A 66 -14.91 1.05 2.55
CA ILE A 66 -14.13 1.77 1.55
C ILE A 66 -13.43 0.75 0.66
N ALA A 67 -13.74 0.77 -0.64
CA ALA A 67 -13.18 -0.15 -1.61
C ALA A 67 -11.90 0.40 -2.26
N SER A 68 -11.77 1.73 -2.36
CA SER A 68 -10.61 2.42 -2.93
C SER A 68 -10.51 3.84 -2.41
N SER A 69 -9.28 4.34 -2.30
CA SER A 69 -9.02 5.73 -1.89
C SER A 69 -7.90 6.35 -2.73
N PHE A 70 -8.05 7.62 -3.09
CA PHE A 70 -7.00 8.46 -3.66
C PHE A 70 -6.72 9.64 -2.72
N TYR A 71 -5.46 10.05 -2.60
CA TYR A 71 -5.06 11.21 -1.81
C TYR A 71 -4.50 12.25 -2.75
N LEU A 72 -5.16 13.40 -2.80
CA LEU A 72 -4.91 14.45 -3.77
C LEU A 72 -4.21 15.61 -3.07
N LYS A 73 -3.00 15.96 -3.53
CA LYS A 73 -2.34 17.21 -3.15
C LYS A 73 -2.96 18.37 -3.92
N GLU A 74 -2.66 19.58 -3.48
CA GLU A 74 -3.10 20.80 -4.17
C GLU A 74 -2.70 20.82 -5.66
N ALA A 75 -1.47 20.37 -5.99
CA ALA A 75 -1.01 20.27 -7.37
C ALA A 75 -1.81 19.26 -8.20
N ASP A 76 -2.21 18.13 -7.60
CA ASP A 76 -3.00 17.10 -8.27
C ASP A 76 -4.41 17.62 -8.56
N LEU A 77 -5.03 18.31 -7.59
CA LEU A 77 -6.34 18.94 -7.76
C LEU A 77 -6.31 19.99 -8.87
N LYS A 78 -5.30 20.87 -8.87
CA LYS A 78 -5.09 21.84 -9.95
C LYS A 78 -5.00 21.14 -11.29
N ALA A 79 -4.17 20.09 -11.41
CA ALA A 79 -4.01 19.33 -12.65
C ALA A 79 -5.30 18.64 -13.12
N LEU A 80 -6.12 18.13 -12.19
CA LEU A 80 -7.42 17.52 -12.51
C LEU A 80 -8.44 18.56 -13.00
N LEU A 81 -8.43 19.76 -12.42
CA LEU A 81 -9.33 20.87 -12.75
C LEU A 81 -8.95 21.61 -14.05
N VAL A 82 -7.71 21.46 -14.54
CA VAL A 82 -7.32 22.02 -15.85
C VAL A 82 -8.17 21.38 -16.94
N ARG A 83 -9.07 22.17 -17.53
CA ARG A 83 -9.78 21.81 -18.75
C ARG A 83 -8.77 21.70 -19.90
N GLY A 84 -8.76 20.56 -20.60
CA GLY A 84 -7.91 20.39 -21.77
C GLY A 84 -8.32 21.34 -22.89
N CYS A 85 -7.35 21.88 -23.63
CA CYS A 85 -7.64 22.56 -24.90
C CYS A 85 -7.96 21.51 -25.96
N PHE A 86 -9.03 21.75 -26.75
CA PHE A 86 -9.54 20.92 -27.85
C PHE A 86 -10.20 19.58 -27.42
N TYR A 87 -11.52 19.50 -27.56
CA TYR A 87 -12.40 18.31 -27.51
C TYR A 87 -12.27 17.33 -26.33
N ASN A 88 -11.39 17.58 -25.36
CA ASN A 88 -11.22 16.73 -24.19
C ASN A 88 -12.28 17.09 -23.14
N SER A 89 -13.27 16.23 -22.96
CA SER A 89 -14.12 16.25 -21.75
C SER A 89 -13.21 16.29 -20.52
N GLY A 90 -13.57 17.09 -19.52
CA GLY A 90 -12.75 17.31 -18.31
C GLY A 90 -12.27 16.01 -17.65
N SER A 91 -11.30 16.13 -16.73
CA SER A 91 -10.88 14.96 -15.94
C SER A 91 -12.09 14.37 -15.21
N CYS A 92 -12.23 13.05 -15.21
CA CYS A 92 -13.32 12.37 -14.53
C CYS A 92 -12.82 11.14 -13.78
N LEU A 93 -13.53 10.79 -12.71
CA LEU A 93 -13.43 9.49 -12.06
C LEU A 93 -14.23 8.48 -12.89
N GLU A 94 -13.55 7.46 -13.40
CA GLU A 94 -14.16 6.38 -14.17
C GLU A 94 -14.13 5.08 -13.36
N ILE A 95 -15.30 4.44 -13.25
CA ILE A 95 -15.48 3.17 -12.56
C ILE A 95 -16.06 2.19 -13.58
N ALA A 96 -15.23 1.28 -14.08
CA ALA A 96 -15.60 0.29 -15.09
C ALA A 96 -15.75 -1.09 -14.46
N VAL A 97 -16.89 -1.74 -14.71
CA VAL A 97 -17.21 -3.06 -14.14
C VAL A 97 -17.05 -4.13 -15.20
N PHE A 98 -16.38 -5.21 -14.85
CA PHE A 98 -16.10 -6.33 -15.73
C PHE A 98 -16.55 -7.67 -15.13
N THR A 99 -16.99 -8.57 -16.00
CA THR A 99 -17.21 -9.98 -15.70
C THR A 99 -16.17 -10.86 -16.41
N GLY A 100 -15.93 -12.05 -15.87
CA GLY A 100 -14.98 -13.03 -16.40
C GLY A 100 -13.54 -12.85 -15.92
N ARG A 101 -12.71 -13.87 -16.15
CA ARG A 101 -11.29 -13.89 -15.75
C ARG A 101 -10.45 -13.07 -16.73
N LYS A 102 -9.43 -12.36 -16.23
CA LYS A 102 -8.42 -11.72 -17.08
C LYS A 102 -7.56 -12.84 -17.69
N GLY A 103 -7.64 -13.03 -19.01
CA GLY A 103 -6.87 -14.10 -19.69
C GLY A 103 -5.37 -13.98 -19.43
N THR A 104 -4.77 -15.05 -18.95
CA THR A 104 -3.32 -15.22 -18.95
C THR A 104 -2.87 -15.57 -20.37
N HIS A 105 -1.62 -15.27 -20.70
CA HIS A 105 -1.02 -15.38 -22.03
C HIS A 105 -1.46 -16.62 -22.84
N CYS A 106 -1.59 -16.44 -24.17
CA CYS A 106 -1.96 -17.43 -25.20
C CYS A 106 -3.47 -17.63 -25.46
N GLY A 107 -4.10 -16.64 -26.09
CA GLY A 107 -4.98 -16.83 -27.25
C GLY A 107 -6.36 -17.51 -27.13
N VAL A 108 -6.66 -18.33 -26.11
CA VAL A 108 -7.92 -19.11 -26.08
C VAL A 108 -8.46 -19.21 -24.64
N GLY A 109 -9.13 -18.15 -24.18
CA GLY A 109 -9.86 -18.14 -22.91
C GLY A 109 -11.01 -17.12 -22.97
N PRO A 110 -12.06 -17.26 -22.13
CA PRO A 110 -13.18 -16.33 -22.13
C PRO A 110 -12.65 -14.91 -21.89
N LYS A 111 -12.87 -14.03 -22.88
CA LYS A 111 -12.41 -12.64 -22.81
C LYS A 111 -13.17 -11.92 -21.69
N ARG A 112 -12.43 -11.20 -20.86
CA ARG A 112 -13.00 -10.27 -19.87
C ARG A 112 -13.97 -9.32 -20.56
N GLN A 113 -15.24 -9.32 -20.13
CA GLN A 113 -16.30 -8.54 -20.75
C GLN A 113 -16.67 -7.35 -19.86
N GLN A 114 -16.76 -6.16 -20.44
CA GLN A 114 -17.19 -4.97 -19.72
C GLN A 114 -18.73 -4.95 -19.62
N ILE A 115 -19.22 -4.89 -18.39
CA ILE A 115 -20.66 -4.80 -18.08
C ILE A 115 -21.15 -3.36 -18.28
N GLY A 116 -20.37 -2.40 -17.79
CA GLY A 116 -20.78 -1.02 -17.74
C GLY A 116 -19.74 -0.08 -17.17
N THR A 117 -20.05 1.23 -17.24
CA THR A 117 -19.16 2.28 -16.74
C THR A 117 -19.96 3.36 -16.03
N PHE A 118 -19.49 3.76 -14.86
CA PHE A 118 -19.88 4.98 -14.19
C PHE A 118 -18.79 6.05 -14.40
N LYS A 119 -19.20 7.29 -14.66
CA LYS A 119 -18.31 8.44 -14.80
C LYS A 119 -18.82 9.58 -13.93
N LEU A 120 -17.90 10.23 -13.24
CA LEU A 120 -18.17 11.41 -12.41
C LEU A 120 -17.13 12.48 -12.76
N ASP A 121 -17.60 13.62 -13.25
CA ASP A 121 -16.73 14.72 -13.64
C ASP A 121 -16.09 15.37 -12.41
N VAL A 122 -14.84 15.84 -12.58
CA VAL A 122 -14.15 16.63 -11.56
C VAL A 122 -14.63 18.08 -11.66
N GLY A 123 -15.30 18.56 -10.62
CA GLY A 123 -15.79 19.93 -10.51
C GLY A 123 -15.06 20.75 -9.43
N PRO A 124 -15.34 22.06 -9.34
CA PRO A 124 -14.71 22.97 -8.38
C PRO A 124 -14.94 22.55 -6.92
N GLU A 125 -16.01 21.81 -6.63
CA GLU A 125 -16.32 21.27 -5.31
C GLU A 125 -15.20 20.36 -4.75
N TRP A 126 -14.33 19.83 -5.63
CA TRP A 126 -13.17 19.03 -5.24
C TRP A 126 -12.07 19.84 -4.56
N ALA A 127 -12.05 21.16 -4.78
CA ALA A 127 -11.04 22.06 -4.21
C ALA A 127 -11.56 22.89 -3.01
N GLU A 128 -12.82 22.73 -2.61
CA GLU A 128 -13.41 23.52 -1.52
C GLU A 128 -12.84 23.19 -0.13
N GLY A 129 -12.17 22.04 0.02
CA GLY A 129 -11.57 21.62 1.28
C GLY A 129 -12.61 21.30 2.37
N LYS A 130 -13.85 21.00 1.99
CA LYS A 130 -14.93 20.58 2.89
C LYS A 130 -15.34 19.15 2.61
N PRO A 131 -15.85 18.41 3.61
CA PRO A 131 -16.42 17.09 3.38
C PRO A 131 -17.62 17.19 2.43
N VAL A 132 -17.60 16.45 1.32
CA VAL A 132 -18.71 16.43 0.36
C VAL A 132 -18.95 15.01 -0.16
N VAL A 133 -20.22 14.64 -0.29
CA VAL A 133 -20.63 13.39 -0.93
C VAL A 133 -21.04 13.73 -2.35
N LEU A 134 -20.21 13.32 -3.32
CA LEU A 134 -20.45 13.62 -4.74
C LEU A 134 -21.51 12.70 -5.34
N PHE A 135 -21.58 11.46 -4.84
CA PHE A 135 -22.57 10.49 -5.29
C PHE A 135 -22.83 9.47 -4.18
N ASN A 136 -24.10 9.07 -4.01
CA ASN A 136 -24.49 8.00 -3.11
C ASN A 136 -25.80 7.35 -3.61
N GLY A 137 -25.73 6.10 -4.01
CA GLY A 137 -26.91 5.33 -4.38
C GLY A 137 -26.69 4.37 -5.54
N TRP A 138 -27.80 3.89 -6.11
CA TRP A 138 -27.82 2.99 -7.25
C TRP A 138 -27.87 3.76 -8.57
N ILE A 139 -27.11 3.30 -9.57
CA ILE A 139 -27.11 3.87 -10.93
C ILE A 139 -26.98 2.79 -12.00
N GLY A 140 -27.72 2.94 -13.11
CA GLY A 140 -27.59 2.06 -14.27
C GLY A 140 -26.31 2.30 -15.06
N ILE A 141 -25.51 1.24 -15.28
CA ILE A 141 -24.16 1.33 -15.91
C ILE A 141 -24.08 0.74 -17.33
N GLY A 142 -25.16 0.14 -17.85
CA GLY A 142 -25.19 -0.51 -19.17
C GLY A 142 -25.45 0.43 -20.36
N LYS A 143 -25.08 -0.01 -21.57
CA LYS A 143 -25.17 0.78 -22.83
C LYS A 143 -26.61 1.05 -23.32
N ASN A 144 -27.61 0.26 -22.90
CA ASN A 144 -29.00 0.42 -23.34
C ASN A 144 -29.79 1.44 -22.52
N ARG A 145 -29.28 2.69 -22.42
CA ARG A 145 -29.99 3.75 -21.68
C ARG A 145 -31.25 4.29 -22.37
N GLN A 146 -31.49 4.03 -23.67
CA GLN A 146 -32.50 4.77 -24.42
C GLN A 146 -33.49 3.98 -25.29
N GLU A 147 -33.31 2.68 -25.58
CA GLU A 147 -34.17 2.00 -26.59
C GLU A 147 -35.13 0.93 -26.04
N SER A 148 -35.03 0.52 -24.78
CA SER A 148 -35.98 -0.43 -24.21
C SER A 148 -36.14 -0.13 -22.73
N GLY A 149 -37.33 0.22 -22.26
CA GLY A 149 -37.65 0.54 -20.86
C GLY A 149 -37.47 -0.61 -19.85
N LYS A 150 -36.48 -1.48 -20.05
CA LYS A 150 -36.09 -2.54 -19.13
C LYS A 150 -34.96 -2.03 -18.22
N PRO A 151 -35.01 -2.31 -16.91
CA PRO A 151 -33.94 -1.93 -16.00
C PRO A 151 -32.68 -2.75 -16.33
N GLY A 152 -31.60 -2.05 -16.68
CA GLY A 152 -30.29 -2.65 -16.95
C GLY A 152 -29.53 -3.00 -15.67
N VAL A 153 -28.27 -3.42 -15.80
CA VAL A 153 -27.40 -3.66 -14.63
C VAL A 153 -27.18 -2.36 -13.86
N GLU A 154 -27.34 -2.42 -12.54
CA GLU A 154 -27.19 -1.28 -11.64
C GLU A 154 -26.01 -1.48 -10.69
N LEU A 155 -25.29 -0.39 -10.46
CA LEU A 155 -24.14 -0.31 -9.56
C LEU A 155 -24.50 0.61 -8.40
N HIS A 156 -24.36 0.12 -7.18
CA HIS A 156 -24.33 0.95 -5.99
C HIS A 156 -22.90 1.42 -5.76
N LEU A 157 -22.73 2.70 -5.45
CA LEU A 157 -21.48 3.24 -4.96
C LEU A 157 -21.72 4.50 -4.13
N ARG A 158 -20.73 4.81 -3.30
CA ARG A 158 -20.61 6.07 -2.60
C ARG A 158 -19.27 6.70 -2.93
N VAL A 159 -19.29 7.94 -3.42
CA VAL A 159 -18.10 8.72 -3.71
C VAL A 159 -18.09 9.92 -2.78
N LYS A 160 -17.06 10.02 -1.97
CA LYS A 160 -16.92 11.03 -0.92
C LYS A 160 -15.55 11.68 -0.99
N LEU A 161 -15.52 12.99 -0.79
CA LEU A 161 -14.31 13.77 -0.54
C LEU A 161 -14.29 14.16 0.94
N ASP A 162 -13.14 13.97 1.57
CA ASP A 162 -12.88 14.38 2.95
C ASP A 162 -11.56 15.15 3.01
N PRO A 163 -11.48 16.24 3.79
CA PRO A 163 -10.19 16.84 4.16
C PRO A 163 -9.36 15.81 4.93
N ASP A 164 -8.11 15.64 4.51
CA ASP A 164 -7.21 14.65 5.10
C ASP A 164 -5.81 15.23 5.29
N PRO A 165 -5.64 16.28 6.12
CA PRO A 165 -4.34 16.94 6.31
C PRO A 165 -3.25 15.94 6.69
N ARG A 166 -2.06 16.07 6.07
CA ARG A 166 -0.95 15.11 6.24
C ARG A 166 0.37 15.77 6.56
N TYR A 167 1.13 15.15 7.45
CA TYR A 167 2.55 15.42 7.59
C TYR A 167 3.33 14.68 6.51
N VAL A 168 4.29 15.36 5.89
CA VAL A 168 5.13 14.80 4.83
C VAL A 168 6.57 14.87 5.30
N PHE A 169 7.18 13.73 5.57
CA PHE A 169 8.58 13.65 5.98
C PHE A 169 9.43 13.12 4.82
N GLN A 170 10.59 13.71 4.60
CA GLN A 170 11.58 13.28 3.63
C GLN A 170 12.89 12.99 4.33
N PHE A 171 13.48 11.84 4.04
CA PHE A 171 14.85 11.53 4.41
C PHE A 171 15.78 12.33 3.52
N GLU A 172 16.76 13.03 4.08
CA GLU A 172 17.65 13.88 3.28
C GLU A 172 18.65 13.09 2.42
N ASP A 173 18.85 11.81 2.72
CA ASP A 173 19.70 10.88 1.98
C ASP A 173 19.18 9.43 2.12
N GLU A 174 19.93 8.45 1.61
CA GLU A 174 19.66 7.03 1.81
C GLU A 174 19.60 6.69 3.32
N THR A 175 18.62 5.90 3.75
CA THR A 175 18.42 5.54 5.16
C THR A 175 19.68 4.94 5.82
N LYS A 176 20.50 4.21 5.04
CA LYS A 176 21.75 3.60 5.50
C LYS A 176 22.84 4.59 5.88
N LEU A 177 22.80 5.79 5.31
CA LEU A 177 23.78 6.84 5.56
C LEU A 177 23.44 7.66 6.83
N SER A 178 22.44 7.23 7.59
CA SER A 178 21.99 7.92 8.81
C SER A 178 21.61 9.39 8.56
N PRO A 179 20.65 9.66 7.67
CA PRO A 179 20.31 11.02 7.25
C PRO A 179 19.49 11.76 8.31
N GLN A 180 19.43 13.09 8.17
CA GLN A 180 18.37 13.87 8.80
C GLN A 180 17.03 13.61 8.10
N ILE A 181 15.95 13.81 8.84
CA ILE A 181 14.58 13.69 8.33
C ILE A 181 13.91 15.05 8.50
N VAL A 182 13.50 15.61 7.37
CA VAL A 182 12.87 16.93 7.29
C VAL A 182 11.37 16.78 7.06
N GLN A 183 10.59 17.58 7.75
CA GLN A 183 9.20 17.84 7.40
C GLN A 183 9.17 18.81 6.21
N LEU A 184 8.43 18.44 5.17
CA LEU A 184 8.17 19.30 4.01
C LEU A 184 6.91 20.12 4.28
N GLN A 185 6.98 21.43 4.06
CA GLN A 185 5.84 22.35 4.10
C GLN A 185 5.94 23.31 2.90
N GLY A 186 5.30 22.94 1.79
CA GLY A 186 5.46 23.67 0.53
C GLY A 186 6.93 23.64 0.07
N THR A 187 7.57 24.81 0.02
CA THR A 187 8.99 24.96 -0.32
C THR A 187 9.93 24.90 0.89
N VAL A 188 9.38 24.95 2.11
CA VAL A 188 10.17 24.94 3.35
C VAL A 188 10.48 23.51 3.76
N LYS A 189 11.72 23.28 4.18
CA LYS A 189 12.19 22.03 4.77
C LYS A 189 12.63 22.29 6.20
N GLN A 190 11.99 21.63 7.16
CA GLN A 190 12.31 21.78 8.57
C GLN A 190 12.83 20.46 9.13
N PRO A 191 14.04 20.39 9.70
CA PRO A 191 14.53 19.17 10.35
C PRO A 191 13.68 18.88 11.60
N ILE A 192 13.19 17.65 11.72
CA ILE A 192 12.38 17.20 12.86
C ILE A 192 13.02 15.99 13.55
N PHE A 193 13.65 15.09 12.79
CA PHE A 193 14.30 13.91 13.33
C PHE A 193 15.69 13.68 12.73
N SER A 194 16.47 12.84 13.40
CA SER A 194 17.67 12.23 12.83
C SER A 194 17.53 10.70 12.80
N CYS A 195 17.92 10.10 11.67
CA CYS A 195 17.94 8.65 11.50
C CYS A 195 19.35 8.15 11.78
N LYS A 196 19.49 7.12 12.62
CA LYS A 196 20.75 6.40 12.83
C LYS A 196 20.58 4.96 12.38
N PHE A 197 21.22 4.61 11.27
CA PHE A 197 21.32 3.23 10.81
C PHE A 197 22.56 2.58 11.42
N SER A 198 22.44 1.31 11.80
CA SER A 198 23.58 0.50 12.22
C SER A 198 23.38 -0.96 11.84
N ARG A 199 24.51 -1.62 11.65
CA ARG A 199 24.64 -3.04 11.37
C ARG A 199 25.59 -3.59 12.43
N ASP A 200 25.07 -3.86 13.61
CA ASP A 200 25.91 -4.31 14.72
C ASP A 200 25.92 -5.82 14.85
N ARG A 201 27.15 -6.36 14.94
CA ARG A 201 27.45 -7.56 15.71
C ARG A 201 27.57 -7.12 17.17
N ILE A 202 26.51 -7.34 17.97
CA ILE A 202 26.52 -7.33 19.44
C ILE A 202 27.35 -6.20 20.07
N SER A 203 26.76 -5.03 20.33
CA SER A 203 27.29 -4.11 21.35
C SER A 203 26.62 -4.40 22.69
N GLN A 204 27.41 -4.73 23.71
CA GLN A 204 27.00 -5.09 25.08
C GLN A 204 26.39 -3.93 25.90
N GLY A 205 25.75 -2.94 25.26
CA GLY A 205 25.14 -1.80 25.95
C GLY A 205 23.89 -1.24 25.27
N ASP A 206 23.28 -1.96 24.32
CA ASP A 206 22.04 -1.53 23.67
C ASP A 206 20.83 -2.13 24.42
N PRO A 207 19.92 -1.32 25.00
CA PRO A 207 18.75 -1.84 25.72
C PRO A 207 17.80 -2.70 24.85
N LEU A 208 17.95 -2.62 23.52
CA LEU A 208 17.25 -3.46 22.56
C LEU A 208 17.77 -4.91 22.51
N SER A 209 18.88 -5.24 23.20
CA SER A 209 19.46 -6.58 23.22
C SER A 209 18.50 -7.65 23.75
N THR A 210 17.54 -7.27 24.59
CA THR A 210 16.53 -8.15 25.19
C THR A 210 15.62 -8.81 24.16
N PHE A 211 15.46 -8.21 22.98
CA PHE A 211 14.60 -8.73 21.90
C PHE A 211 15.35 -9.69 20.94
N TRP A 212 16.61 -10.03 21.22
CA TRP A 212 17.40 -10.90 20.35
C TRP A 212 17.60 -12.30 20.96
N PRO A 213 17.36 -13.38 20.18
CA PRO A 213 17.80 -14.71 20.59
C PRO A 213 19.33 -14.80 20.52
N THR A 214 19.97 -15.08 21.65
CA THR A 214 21.41 -15.34 21.76
C THR A 214 21.80 -16.51 20.86
N THR A 215 22.45 -16.25 19.72
CA THR A 215 22.94 -17.32 18.85
C THR A 215 24.46 -17.41 18.98
N VAL A 216 24.93 -18.61 19.37
CA VAL A 216 26.34 -18.94 19.60
C VAL A 216 27.14 -18.89 18.29
N ASN A 217 28.37 -18.39 18.46
CA ASN A 217 29.45 -18.17 17.51
C ASN A 217 29.57 -19.23 16.39
N GLY A 218 29.50 -18.80 15.12
CA GLY A 218 29.75 -19.65 13.94
C GLY A 218 30.41 -18.86 12.83
N SER A 219 31.64 -19.23 12.47
CA SER A 219 32.48 -18.59 11.46
C SER A 219 31.87 -18.66 10.06
N SER A 220 31.37 -17.56 9.50
CA SER A 220 31.18 -17.46 8.03
C SER A 220 30.88 -16.03 7.56
N GLN A 221 31.91 -15.30 7.16
CA GLN A 221 31.79 -13.99 6.51
C GLN A 221 31.06 -14.07 5.15
N GLU A 222 30.93 -15.27 4.57
CA GLU A 222 30.27 -15.53 3.29
C GLU A 222 28.77 -15.84 3.43
N THR A 223 28.36 -16.43 4.56
CA THR A 223 26.96 -16.58 4.96
C THR A 223 26.36 -15.24 5.38
N GLU A 224 27.13 -14.38 6.04
CA GLU A 224 26.71 -13.01 6.42
C GLU A 224 26.51 -12.08 5.21
N ARG A 225 27.19 -12.33 4.09
CA ARG A 225 26.93 -11.62 2.82
C ARG A 225 25.64 -12.09 2.15
N ARG A 226 25.22 -13.32 2.42
CA ARG A 226 23.99 -13.95 1.89
C ARG A 226 22.78 -13.75 2.80
N GLU A 227 22.96 -13.31 4.03
CA GLU A 227 21.89 -13.09 4.99
C GLU A 227 21.95 -11.64 5.49
N ARG A 228 20.94 -10.83 5.15
CA ARG A 228 20.90 -9.44 5.64
C ARG A 228 20.33 -9.46 7.05
N LYS A 229 21.23 -9.67 8.03
CA LYS A 229 20.97 -9.79 9.47
C LYS A 229 21.39 -8.52 10.22
N GLY A 230 20.77 -8.29 11.38
CA GLY A 230 21.24 -7.32 12.38
C GLY A 230 21.16 -5.85 11.98
N TRP A 231 20.32 -5.49 11.00
CA TRP A 231 20.09 -4.08 10.69
C TRP A 231 19.14 -3.49 11.73
N LYS A 232 19.50 -2.32 12.24
CA LYS A 232 18.67 -1.52 13.13
C LYS A 232 18.69 -0.06 12.69
N VAL A 233 17.56 0.60 12.85
CA VAL A 233 17.38 2.03 12.66
C VAL A 233 16.80 2.61 13.94
N LYS A 234 17.39 3.71 14.42
CA LYS A 234 16.85 4.51 15.51
C LYS A 234 16.50 5.90 14.99
N ILE A 235 15.33 6.40 15.34
CA ILE A 235 14.88 7.75 15.07
C ILE A 235 15.07 8.55 16.35
N HIS A 236 15.81 9.64 16.27
CA HIS A 236 16.04 10.54 17.38
C HIS A 236 15.34 11.87 17.13
N ASP A 237 14.88 12.49 18.20
CA ASP A 237 14.42 13.87 18.19
C ASP A 237 15.61 14.85 18.00
N LEU A 238 15.32 16.15 18.06
CA LEU A 238 16.33 17.20 17.98
C LEU A 238 17.21 17.30 19.24
N SER A 239 16.81 16.69 20.36
CA SER A 239 17.64 16.59 21.58
C SER A 239 18.67 15.46 21.50
N GLY A 240 18.52 14.55 20.54
CA GLY A 240 19.34 13.35 20.39
C GLY A 240 18.81 12.14 21.16
N SER A 241 17.61 12.22 21.71
CA SER A 241 16.92 11.13 22.40
C SER A 241 16.27 10.19 21.40
N ALA A 242 16.48 8.87 21.55
CA ALA A 242 15.87 7.88 20.67
C ALA A 242 14.37 7.70 21.02
N ILE A 243 13.49 8.08 20.11
CA ILE A 243 12.03 8.11 20.32
C ILE A 243 11.26 7.06 19.50
N ALA A 244 11.93 6.40 18.54
CA ALA A 244 11.41 5.22 17.86
C ALA A 244 12.58 4.37 17.32
N ALA A 245 12.35 3.08 17.14
CA ALA A 245 13.32 2.21 16.48
C ALA A 245 12.66 1.11 15.66
N ALA A 246 13.40 0.61 14.67
CA ALA A 246 13.04 -0.58 13.90
C ALA A 246 14.26 -1.48 13.76
N PHE A 247 14.09 -2.78 13.98
CA PHE A 247 15.19 -3.74 13.82
C PHE A 247 14.70 -5.06 13.26
N ILE A 248 15.60 -5.75 12.56
CA ILE A 248 15.32 -7.06 11.97
C ILE A 248 15.17 -8.11 13.07
N THR A 249 14.03 -8.79 13.10
CA THR A 249 13.76 -9.95 13.97
C THR A 249 13.84 -11.26 13.20
N THR A 250 13.35 -11.28 11.95
CA THR A 250 13.53 -12.41 11.03
C THR A 250 14.48 -12.01 9.92
N PRO A 251 15.61 -12.71 9.76
CA PRO A 251 16.64 -12.32 8.81
C PRO A 251 16.15 -12.44 7.36
N PHE A 252 16.62 -11.54 6.50
CA PHE A 252 16.33 -11.60 5.07
C PHE A 252 17.32 -12.55 4.40
N VAL A 253 16.84 -13.75 4.07
CA VAL A 253 17.66 -14.85 3.53
C VAL A 253 16.99 -15.46 2.29
N PRO A 254 17.73 -16.05 1.35
CA PRO A 254 17.14 -16.72 0.19
C PRO A 254 16.25 -17.89 0.62
N SER A 255 15.09 -18.02 0.00
CA SER A 255 14.22 -19.19 0.20
C SER A 255 14.72 -20.40 -0.58
N ASN A 256 14.38 -21.61 -0.15
CA ASN A 256 14.79 -22.86 -0.81
C ASN A 256 14.44 -22.83 -2.31
N GLY A 257 15.45 -23.05 -3.16
CA GLY A 257 15.31 -23.06 -4.62
C GLY A 257 15.24 -21.68 -5.28
N CYS A 258 15.36 -20.58 -4.54
CA CYS A 258 15.36 -19.21 -5.06
C CYS A 258 16.58 -18.43 -4.57
N ASP A 259 16.97 -17.37 -5.29
CA ASP A 259 18.04 -16.44 -4.86
C ASP A 259 17.48 -15.13 -4.29
N TRP A 260 16.23 -15.12 -3.84
CA TRP A 260 15.57 -13.99 -3.19
C TRP A 260 14.76 -14.43 -1.98
N VAL A 261 14.36 -13.45 -1.16
CA VAL A 261 13.44 -13.64 -0.02
C VAL A 261 12.03 -13.88 -0.58
N ALA A 262 11.49 -15.09 -0.46
CA ALA A 262 10.15 -15.42 -0.97
C ALA A 262 9.09 -15.40 0.15
N LYS A 263 7.81 -15.44 -0.24
CA LYS A 263 6.67 -15.47 0.69
C LYS A 263 6.70 -16.63 1.68
N SER A 264 7.36 -17.74 1.33
CA SER A 264 7.52 -18.90 2.22
C SER A 264 8.49 -18.65 3.38
N ASN A 265 9.36 -17.65 3.28
CA ASN A 265 10.27 -17.26 4.36
C ASN A 265 10.49 -15.73 4.33
N PRO A 266 9.51 -14.92 4.77
CA PRO A 266 9.61 -13.47 4.73
C PRO A 266 10.60 -12.95 5.77
N GLY A 267 11.37 -11.93 5.40
CA GLY A 267 12.14 -11.16 6.37
C GLY A 267 11.19 -10.29 7.21
N ALA A 268 11.56 -10.00 8.46
CA ALA A 268 10.70 -9.26 9.36
C ALA A 268 11.45 -8.22 10.19
N TRP A 269 10.79 -7.08 10.38
CA TRP A 269 11.18 -6.01 11.28
C TRP A 269 10.20 -5.93 12.44
N LEU A 270 10.71 -5.62 13.63
CA LEU A 270 9.92 -5.18 14.76
C LEU A 270 10.11 -3.68 14.93
N ILE A 271 9.00 -2.96 15.03
CA ILE A 271 8.94 -1.52 15.24
C ILE A 271 8.57 -1.32 16.72
N VAL A 272 9.34 -0.47 17.39
CA VAL A 272 9.25 -0.25 18.82
C VAL A 272 9.28 1.25 19.15
N HIS A 273 8.70 1.62 20.28
CA HIS A 273 8.87 2.94 20.90
C HIS A 273 9.38 2.79 22.33
N PRO A 274 9.94 3.85 22.94
CA PRO A 274 10.32 3.84 24.34
C PRO A 274 9.12 3.58 25.24
N ASP A 275 9.32 2.80 26.31
CA ASP A 275 8.32 2.59 27.36
C ASP A 275 8.22 3.86 28.23
N PRO A 276 7.04 4.51 28.33
CA PRO A 276 6.86 5.68 29.19
C PRO A 276 7.09 5.39 30.69
N CYS A 277 6.84 4.15 31.11
CA CYS A 277 6.91 3.72 32.51
C CYS A 277 8.30 3.25 32.92
N ARG A 278 9.15 2.88 31.96
CA ARG A 278 10.46 2.27 32.21
C ARG A 278 11.51 2.89 31.29
N PRO A 279 12.29 3.86 31.81
CA PRO A 279 13.42 4.43 31.09
C PRO A 279 14.32 3.32 30.52
N GLU A 280 14.79 3.52 29.29
CA GLU A 280 15.63 2.57 28.54
C GLU A 280 14.96 1.27 28.06
N SER A 281 13.72 0.97 28.45
CA SER A 281 13.00 -0.16 27.87
C SER A 281 12.18 0.25 26.64
N TRP A 282 11.89 -0.73 25.79
CA TRP A 282 11.20 -0.54 24.51
C TRP A 282 9.95 -1.41 24.47
N GLN A 283 8.85 -0.88 23.94
CA GLN A 283 7.59 -1.60 23.77
C GLN A 283 7.34 -1.89 22.28
N PRO A 284 6.85 -3.09 21.95
CA PRO A 284 6.55 -3.47 20.58
C PRO A 284 5.27 -2.78 20.08
N TRP A 285 5.37 -2.11 18.95
CA TRP A 285 4.24 -1.43 18.32
C TRP A 285 3.70 -2.19 17.11
N GLY A 286 4.58 -2.76 16.30
CA GLY A 286 4.17 -3.43 15.08
C GLY A 286 5.23 -4.31 14.47
N LYS A 287 4.81 -5.26 13.64
CA LYS A 287 5.68 -6.17 12.90
C LYS A 287 5.50 -5.94 11.40
N LEU A 288 6.58 -5.62 10.71
CA LEU A 288 6.61 -5.51 9.24
C LEU A 288 7.29 -6.74 8.64
N GLU A 289 6.55 -7.52 7.87
CA GLU A 289 7.09 -8.60 7.04
C GLU A 289 7.32 -8.11 5.62
N ALA A 290 8.39 -8.58 4.97
CA ALA A 290 8.68 -8.23 3.60
C ALA A 290 9.28 -9.40 2.81
N TRP A 291 8.82 -9.55 1.57
CA TRP A 291 9.34 -10.54 0.64
C TRP A 291 9.22 -10.05 -0.81
N ARG A 292 9.96 -10.69 -1.70
CA ARG A 292 9.92 -10.44 -3.14
C ARG A 292 8.92 -11.38 -3.81
N GLU A 293 8.06 -10.82 -4.65
CA GLU A 293 7.08 -11.53 -5.45
C GLU A 293 7.26 -11.20 -6.93
N ARG A 294 7.31 -12.24 -7.77
CA ARG A 294 7.44 -12.09 -9.21
C ARG A 294 6.06 -12.19 -9.85
N ARG A 295 5.59 -11.09 -10.46
CA ARG A 295 4.32 -11.06 -11.20
C ARG A 295 4.60 -10.72 -12.66
N GLY A 296 4.71 -11.77 -13.48
CA GLY A 296 5.02 -11.65 -14.91
C GLY A 296 6.44 -11.14 -15.16
N VAL A 297 6.57 -10.03 -15.89
CA VAL A 297 7.87 -9.45 -16.31
C VAL A 297 8.49 -8.57 -15.22
N ARG A 298 7.71 -8.12 -14.23
CA ARG A 298 8.17 -7.20 -13.18
C ARG A 298 8.22 -7.89 -11.82
N ASP A 299 9.22 -7.50 -11.05
CA ASP A 299 9.40 -7.94 -9.67
C ASP A 299 8.89 -6.86 -8.72
N PHE A 300 8.23 -7.30 -7.65
CA PHE A 300 7.68 -6.44 -6.62
C PHE A 300 8.16 -6.89 -5.23
N ILE A 301 8.18 -5.98 -4.28
CA ILE A 301 8.34 -6.26 -2.85
C ILE A 301 6.97 -6.10 -2.21
N THR A 302 6.50 -7.16 -1.58
CA THR A 302 5.28 -7.13 -0.78
C THR A 302 5.68 -6.89 0.66
N CYS A 303 5.10 -5.86 1.27
CA CYS A 303 5.28 -5.48 2.65
C CYS A 303 3.96 -5.68 3.38
N ARG A 304 3.96 -6.46 4.47
CA ARG A 304 2.79 -6.70 5.31
C ARG A 304 3.04 -6.20 6.72
N PHE A 305 2.29 -5.21 7.14
CA PHE A 305 2.36 -4.64 8.47
C PHE A 305 1.27 -5.19 9.37
N HIS A 306 1.65 -5.55 10.58
CA HIS A 306 0.79 -6.02 11.66
C HIS A 306 0.92 -5.05 12.82
N LEU A 307 -0.18 -4.35 13.17
CA LEU A 307 -0.21 -3.53 14.37
C LEU A 307 -0.45 -4.44 15.58
N LEU A 308 0.43 -4.37 16.57
CA LEU A 308 0.29 -5.15 17.80
C LEU A 308 -0.63 -4.39 18.75
N SER A 309 -1.75 -5.01 19.14
CA SER A 309 -2.66 -4.43 20.14
C SER A 309 -2.12 -4.73 21.53
N ASP A 310 -1.97 -3.69 22.34
CA ASP A 310 -1.57 -3.84 23.73
C ASP A 310 -2.71 -4.50 24.52
N GLY A 311 -2.49 -5.70 25.07
CA GLY A 311 -3.28 -6.23 26.19
C GLY A 311 -4.64 -6.90 25.95
N GLN A 312 -4.95 -7.47 24.77
CA GLN A 312 -6.16 -8.30 24.63
C GLN A 312 -5.87 -9.67 24.01
N GLU A 313 -6.14 -10.76 24.75
CA GLU A 313 -5.99 -12.17 24.35
C GLU A 313 -6.86 -12.61 23.14
N ASN A 314 -7.56 -11.67 22.50
CA ASN A 314 -8.29 -11.88 21.24
C ASN A 314 -8.18 -10.68 20.28
N GLY A 315 -7.09 -9.91 20.39
CA GLY A 315 -6.88 -8.64 19.70
C GLY A 315 -6.96 -8.74 18.18
N LYS A 316 -7.91 -8.02 17.58
CA LYS A 316 -8.08 -7.88 16.13
C LYS A 316 -6.81 -7.27 15.53
N LEU A 317 -5.94 -8.12 14.97
CA LEU A 317 -4.69 -7.71 14.33
C LEU A 317 -5.02 -6.85 13.09
N LEU A 318 -4.78 -5.54 13.16
CA LEU A 318 -4.93 -4.68 12.00
C LEU A 318 -3.79 -5.02 11.03
N MET A 319 -4.14 -5.67 9.92
CA MET A 319 -3.19 -6.03 8.87
C MET A 319 -3.35 -5.10 7.68
N SER A 320 -2.23 -4.55 7.22
CA SER A 320 -2.15 -3.76 6.00
C SER A 320 -1.07 -4.35 5.10
N GLU A 321 -1.38 -4.55 3.82
CA GLU A 321 -0.45 -5.09 2.83
C GLU A 321 -0.23 -4.05 1.72
N MET A 322 1.03 -3.87 1.33
CA MET A 322 1.47 -2.92 0.32
C MET A 322 2.42 -3.60 -0.67
N LEU A 323 2.26 -3.27 -1.96
CA LEU A 323 3.12 -3.75 -3.04
C LEU A 323 3.98 -2.60 -3.57
N ILE A 324 5.30 -2.80 -3.59
CA ILE A 324 6.31 -1.81 -3.99
C ILE A 324 7.08 -2.36 -5.19
N GLY A 325 7.50 -1.52 -6.14
CA GLY A 325 8.36 -1.97 -7.23
C GLY A 325 9.75 -2.39 -6.72
N ALA A 326 10.25 -3.57 -7.11
CA ALA A 326 11.54 -4.06 -6.61
C ALA A 326 12.75 -3.24 -7.08
N GLU A 327 12.59 -2.44 -8.13
CA GLU A 327 13.64 -1.56 -8.66
C GLU A 327 13.53 -0.11 -8.15
N LYS A 328 12.37 0.27 -7.59
CA LYS A 328 12.04 1.64 -7.20
C LYS A 328 11.51 1.65 -5.76
N GLY A 329 12.40 1.94 -4.81
CA GLY A 329 11.96 2.51 -3.54
C GLY A 329 11.55 3.97 -3.76
N GLY A 330 10.71 4.54 -2.89
CA GLY A 330 10.68 6.00 -2.76
C GLY A 330 9.35 6.72 -2.61
N GLU A 331 8.23 6.08 -2.33
CA GLU A 331 7.04 6.76 -1.79
C GLU A 331 6.08 5.72 -1.22
N PHE A 332 5.73 5.84 0.06
CA PHE A 332 4.73 4.96 0.67
C PHE A 332 3.74 5.78 1.50
N VAL A 333 2.49 5.34 1.43
CA VAL A 333 1.37 5.93 2.16
C VAL A 333 0.91 4.91 3.18
N ILE A 334 0.91 5.32 4.44
CA ILE A 334 0.41 4.51 5.54
C ILE A 334 -1.02 4.97 5.79
N ASP A 335 -2.01 4.19 5.36
CA ASP A 335 -3.42 4.40 5.71
C ASP A 335 -3.94 3.19 6.48
N ALA A 336 -4.23 3.39 7.77
CA ALA A 336 -4.72 2.34 8.66
C ALA A 336 -6.20 1.97 8.40
N ASP A 337 -6.92 2.79 7.62
CA ASP A 337 -8.34 2.58 7.32
C ASP A 337 -8.59 1.48 6.26
N ARG A 338 -7.54 1.07 5.52
CA ARG A 338 -7.63 -0.03 4.55
C ARG A 338 -7.65 -1.37 5.27
N GLN A 339 -8.80 -1.78 5.78
CA GLN A 339 -9.00 -3.14 6.25
C GLN A 339 -8.90 -4.09 5.05
N ALA A 340 -7.87 -4.93 5.01
CA ALA A 340 -7.94 -6.16 4.24
C ALA A 340 -9.10 -6.99 4.81
N ALA A 341 -10.02 -7.44 3.93
CA ALA A 341 -11.07 -8.37 4.35
C ALA A 341 -10.42 -9.58 5.05
N GLY A 342 -10.94 -9.95 6.22
CA GLY A 342 -10.36 -10.97 7.09
C GLY A 342 -10.21 -12.35 6.42
N PRO A 343 -9.52 -13.30 7.09
CA PRO A 343 -9.18 -14.59 6.51
C PRO A 343 -10.44 -15.43 6.29
N VAL A 344 -10.77 -15.71 5.03
CA VAL A 344 -11.70 -16.79 4.68
C VAL A 344 -10.97 -18.10 4.92
N ALA A 345 -11.60 -18.98 5.69
CA ALA A 345 -11.06 -20.25 6.16
C ALA A 345 -10.40 -21.06 5.04
N THR A 346 -9.19 -21.53 5.34
CA THR A 346 -8.38 -22.44 4.54
C THR A 346 -9.08 -23.76 4.25
N SER A 347 -9.11 -24.15 2.97
CA SER A 347 -8.90 -25.54 2.50
C SER A 347 -8.33 -25.50 1.07
N PRO A 348 -7.54 -26.51 0.69
CA PRO A 348 -6.34 -26.32 -0.13
C PRO A 348 -6.63 -26.35 -1.64
N GLU A 349 -5.61 -25.94 -2.40
CA GLU A 349 -5.49 -25.95 -3.86
C GLU A 349 -5.85 -24.64 -4.58
N SER A 350 -4.78 -23.95 -4.98
CA SER A 350 -4.68 -22.97 -6.06
C SER A 350 -5.75 -21.87 -6.13
N SER A 351 -5.37 -20.63 -5.81
CA SER A 351 -5.64 -19.50 -6.71
C SER A 351 -4.96 -18.23 -6.21
N GLU A 352 -4.39 -17.52 -7.17
CA GLU A 352 -3.71 -16.24 -7.06
C GLU A 352 -4.65 -15.17 -6.48
N ASP A 353 -4.35 -14.70 -5.27
CA ASP A 353 -5.09 -13.61 -4.64
C ASP A 353 -4.46 -12.27 -5.05
N LEU A 354 -5.18 -11.54 -5.90
CA LEU A 354 -4.74 -10.30 -6.50
C LEU A 354 -4.95 -9.14 -5.52
N GLY A 355 -3.98 -8.92 -4.64
CA GLY A 355 -3.88 -7.69 -3.85
C GLY A 355 -3.81 -6.43 -4.74
N PRO A 356 -4.38 -5.29 -4.29
CA PRO A 356 -4.46 -4.06 -5.07
C PRO A 356 -3.09 -3.44 -5.33
N VAL A 357 -2.86 -3.03 -6.57
CA VAL A 357 -1.61 -2.44 -7.08
C VAL A 357 -1.52 -0.96 -6.67
N CYS A 358 -0.63 -0.63 -5.74
CA CYS A 358 -0.15 0.74 -5.54
C CYS A 358 1.00 1.01 -6.54
N GLY A 359 0.67 1.49 -7.74
CA GLY A 359 1.65 1.79 -8.79
C GLY A 359 2.17 3.22 -8.72
N GLY A 360 3.35 3.42 -8.11
CA GLY A 360 4.13 4.67 -8.22
C GLY A 360 4.82 4.79 -9.59
N GLY A 361 4.81 6.01 -10.15
CA GLY A 361 5.12 6.34 -11.54
C GLY A 361 6.56 6.13 -12.06
N GLY A 362 6.69 6.30 -13.38
CA GLY A 362 7.91 6.13 -14.18
C GLY A 362 9.04 7.10 -13.82
N GLY A 363 10.29 6.64 -13.90
CA GLY A 363 11.49 7.37 -13.52
C GLY A 363 12.69 6.42 -13.37
N GLU A 364 13.86 6.84 -13.83
CA GLU A 364 15.05 6.03 -14.12
C GLU A 364 16.02 5.94 -12.91
N GLY A 365 16.38 4.72 -12.50
CA GLY A 365 17.77 4.36 -12.12
C GLY A 365 18.42 4.82 -10.81
N LYS A 366 17.79 5.54 -9.87
CA LYS A 366 18.37 5.85 -8.54
C LYS A 366 17.39 5.57 -7.40
N CYS A 367 17.88 5.05 -6.28
CA CYS A 367 17.08 4.91 -5.05
C CYS A 367 16.72 6.33 -4.58
N GLY A 368 15.46 6.72 -4.70
CA GLY A 368 15.02 8.06 -4.32
C GLY A 368 15.10 8.26 -2.81
N LYS A 369 15.18 9.52 -2.38
CA LYS A 369 15.05 9.91 -0.97
C LYS A 369 13.70 9.42 -0.43
N PRO A 370 13.67 8.57 0.61
CA PRO A 370 12.41 8.05 1.15
C PRO A 370 11.46 9.17 1.57
N LEU A 371 10.18 9.05 1.19
CA LEU A 371 9.11 9.98 1.53
C LEU A 371 8.02 9.25 2.34
N VAL A 372 7.72 9.76 3.53
CA VAL A 372 6.67 9.27 4.43
C VAL A 372 5.52 10.27 4.41
N GLN A 373 4.31 9.81 4.05
CA GLN A 373 3.09 10.62 4.16
C GLN A 373 2.21 10.06 5.26
N LEU A 374 1.91 10.88 6.26
CA LEU A 374 1.23 10.49 7.48
C LEU A 374 -0.01 11.35 7.69
N ALA A 375 -1.19 10.74 7.71
CA ALA A 375 -2.44 11.45 7.98
C ALA A 375 -2.45 11.96 9.43
N MET A 376 -2.82 13.22 9.62
CA MET A 376 -2.83 13.88 10.93
C MET A 376 -3.72 13.15 11.94
N ARG A 377 -4.79 12.48 11.49
CA ARG A 377 -5.67 11.66 12.35
C ARG A 377 -4.97 10.49 13.06
N HIS A 378 -3.78 10.09 12.60
CA HIS A 378 -2.98 9.01 13.21
C HIS A 378 -1.85 9.55 14.09
N VAL A 379 -1.76 10.86 14.30
CA VAL A 379 -0.66 11.51 15.02
C VAL A 379 -1.21 12.38 16.12
N THR A 380 -0.98 11.96 17.35
CA THR A 380 -1.32 12.73 18.55
C THR A 380 -0.11 13.46 19.12
N CYS A 381 1.09 12.91 18.95
CA CYS A 381 2.34 13.47 19.42
C CYS A 381 3.50 13.30 18.42
N VAL A 382 4.68 13.81 18.77
CA VAL A 382 5.88 13.73 17.91
C VAL A 382 6.42 12.30 17.86
N GLU A 383 6.25 11.54 18.94
CA GLU A 383 6.64 10.14 19.06
C GLU A 383 5.85 9.26 18.09
N ASP A 384 4.54 9.53 17.91
CA ASP A 384 3.73 8.87 16.87
C ASP A 384 4.33 9.14 15.49
N ALA A 385 4.66 10.39 15.16
CA ALA A 385 5.29 10.69 13.88
C ALA A 385 6.64 9.97 13.70
N ALA A 386 7.42 9.84 14.77
CA ALA A 386 8.68 9.10 14.75
C ALA A 386 8.48 7.60 14.54
N ILE A 387 7.43 6.98 15.11
CA ILE A 387 7.17 5.54 14.96
C ILE A 387 6.79 5.18 13.53
N PHE A 388 5.95 6.00 12.89
CA PHE A 388 5.62 5.85 11.48
C PHE A 388 6.84 6.13 10.58
N THR A 389 7.73 7.03 10.99
CA THR A 389 8.98 7.29 10.29
C THR A 389 9.95 6.12 10.40
N ALA A 390 10.03 5.45 11.56
CA ALA A 390 10.79 4.22 11.75
C ALA A 390 10.25 3.06 10.90
N LEU A 391 8.92 2.90 10.83
CA LEU A 391 8.27 1.97 9.91
C LEU A 391 8.64 2.29 8.45
N GLY A 392 8.67 3.58 8.10
CA GLY A 392 9.07 4.02 6.78
C GLY A 392 10.52 3.69 6.41
N ALA A 393 11.44 3.87 7.35
CA ALA A 393 12.82 3.43 7.21
C ALA A 393 12.92 1.91 7.01
N ALA A 394 12.13 1.12 7.75
CA ALA A 394 12.10 -0.33 7.61
C ALA A 394 11.56 -0.78 6.24
N VAL A 395 10.54 -0.08 5.71
CA VAL A 395 10.02 -0.30 4.35
C VAL A 395 11.08 -0.01 3.30
N ASP A 396 11.76 1.13 3.38
CA ASP A 396 12.83 1.49 2.45
C ASP A 396 13.97 0.46 2.46
N LEU A 397 14.46 0.12 3.65
CA LEU A 397 15.51 -0.87 3.82
C LEU A 397 15.08 -2.27 3.36
N SER A 398 13.78 -2.60 3.41
CA SER A 398 13.25 -3.87 2.90
C SER A 398 13.34 -3.98 1.37
N VAL A 399 13.26 -2.86 0.63
CA VAL A 399 13.48 -2.85 -0.82
C VAL A 399 14.89 -3.33 -1.14
N GLU A 400 15.87 -2.83 -0.40
CA GLU A 400 17.24 -3.32 -0.54
C GLU A 400 17.40 -4.73 0.03
N ALA A 401 16.75 -5.02 1.15
CA ALA A 401 16.87 -6.30 1.85
C ALA A 401 16.21 -7.49 1.13
N CYS A 402 15.38 -7.21 0.12
CA CYS A 402 14.80 -8.23 -0.76
C CYS A 402 15.46 -8.32 -2.15
N ARG A 403 16.52 -7.55 -2.44
CA ARG A 403 17.27 -7.70 -3.70
C ARG A 403 17.87 -9.11 -3.81
N PRO A 404 17.92 -9.73 -5.01
CA PRO A 404 18.52 -11.06 -5.19
C PRO A 404 19.95 -11.14 -4.63
N PHE A 405 20.28 -12.27 -4.00
CA PHE A 405 21.55 -12.49 -3.31
C PHE A 405 22.69 -12.82 -4.27
N HIS A 406 22.36 -13.29 -5.48
CA HIS A 406 23.33 -13.50 -6.55
C HIS A 406 23.25 -12.38 -7.60
N ARG A 407 24.26 -11.51 -7.66
CA ARG A 407 24.48 -10.69 -8.86
C ARG A 407 24.93 -11.64 -9.96
N ARG A 408 24.08 -11.91 -10.97
CA ARG A 408 24.61 -12.39 -12.26
C ARG A 408 25.55 -11.31 -12.76
N VAL A 409 26.86 -11.55 -12.64
CA VAL A 409 27.86 -10.84 -13.45
C VAL A 409 27.39 -11.04 -14.88
N ARG A 410 27.02 -9.95 -15.56
CA ARG A 410 26.85 -9.96 -17.03
C ARG A 410 28.14 -10.59 -17.55
N ARG A 411 28.08 -11.83 -18.05
CA ARG A 411 29.20 -12.49 -18.71
C ARG A 411 29.57 -11.56 -19.87
N GLY A 412 30.61 -10.77 -19.68
CA GLY A 412 31.22 -10.01 -20.77
C GLY A 412 31.55 -11.03 -21.85
N ASN A 413 31.06 -10.76 -23.06
CA ASN A 413 31.34 -11.56 -24.23
C ASN A 413 32.87 -11.63 -24.36
N ARG A 414 33.49 -12.75 -23.95
CA ARG A 414 34.88 -13.03 -24.27
C ARG A 414 34.88 -13.41 -25.74
N HIS A 415 35.04 -12.42 -26.59
CA HIS A 415 35.65 -12.64 -27.89
C HIS A 415 37.09 -13.08 -27.62
N SER A 416 37.34 -14.37 -27.70
CA SER A 416 38.69 -14.90 -27.92
C SER A 416 38.91 -15.00 -29.41
N TRP A 417 40.02 -14.38 -29.82
CA TRP A 417 40.57 -14.28 -31.16
C TRP A 417 40.88 -15.65 -31.78
#